data_AF-A0A536HA03-F1
#
_entry.id   AF-A0A536HA03-F1
#
_cell.length_a   1.000
_cell.length_b   1.000
_cell.length_c   1.000
_cell.angle_alpha   90.00
_cell.angle_beta   90.00
_cell.angle_gamma   90.00
#
_symmetry.space_group_name_H-M   'P 1'
#
loop_
_entity.id
_entity.type
_entity.pdbx_description
1 polymer ?
#
loop_
_entity_poly.entity_id
_entity_poly.type
_entity_poly.pdbx_seq_one_letter_code
_entity_poly.pdbx_strand_id
1 'polypeptide(L)'
;MEPLDTDLEYVSHEPRPTTPGSRLGALLIFPILGVLIILTFIGAAIFQWNISDLIDTFVGLMLVFFVAFIVMLFWAFAPRANQA
;
A
#
# COMPACT_ATOMS: atom_id res chain seq x y z
N MET A 1 -49.60 17.68 -8.71
CA MET A 1 -48.26 17.16 -8.98
C MET A 1 -47.30 18.15 -8.35
N GLU A 2 -46.90 17.92 -7.10
CA GLU A 2 -45.81 18.72 -6.52
C GLU A 2 -44.57 18.53 -7.40
N PRO A 3 -43.93 19.59 -7.89
CA PRO A 3 -42.61 19.44 -8.48
C PRO A 3 -41.69 18.94 -7.38
N LEU A 4 -41.04 17.81 -7.63
CA LEU A 4 -39.95 17.35 -6.79
C LEU A 4 -38.91 18.48 -6.85
N ASP A 5 -38.77 19.24 -5.74
CA ASP A 5 -37.59 20.07 -5.44
C ASP A 5 -36.40 19.12 -5.41
N THR A 6 -35.97 18.83 -6.62
CA THR A 6 -34.80 18.06 -6.91
C THR A 6 -33.70 19.10 -6.90
N ASP A 7 -33.42 19.60 -5.70
CA ASP A 7 -32.06 19.91 -5.28
C ASP A 7 -31.26 18.60 -5.34
N LEU A 8 -31.16 18.02 -6.55
CA LEU A 8 -29.92 17.44 -7.00
C LEU A 8 -28.98 18.65 -7.01
N GLU A 9 -28.53 19.01 -5.80
CA GLU A 9 -27.15 19.32 -5.56
C GLU A 9 -26.41 18.27 -6.36
N TYR A 10 -26.09 18.67 -7.58
CA TYR A 10 -25.18 17.99 -8.45
C TYR A 10 -23.92 18.04 -7.61
N VAL A 11 -23.77 17.05 -6.72
CA VAL A 11 -22.52 16.73 -6.07
C VAL A 11 -21.70 16.25 -7.25
N SER A 12 -21.22 17.22 -8.04
CA SER A 12 -20.07 17.09 -8.88
C SER A 12 -19.06 16.52 -7.92
N HIS A 13 -18.89 15.21 -8.01
CA HIS A 13 -17.84 14.49 -7.33
C HIS A 13 -16.60 15.07 -7.99
N GLU A 14 -16.14 16.20 -7.47
CA GLU A 14 -14.97 16.88 -7.99
C GLU A 14 -13.88 15.82 -7.88
N PRO A 15 -13.28 15.38 -9.01
CA PRO A 15 -12.34 14.29 -9.00
C PRO A 15 -11.27 14.64 -7.99
N ARG A 16 -11.26 13.91 -6.87
CA ARG A 16 -10.41 14.23 -5.73
C ARG A 16 -9.00 14.33 -6.31
N PRO A 17 -8.35 15.52 -6.30
CA PRO A 17 -7.12 15.70 -7.03
C PRO A 17 -6.16 14.64 -6.52
N THR A 18 -5.73 13.76 -7.43
CA THR A 18 -4.72 12.75 -7.15
C THR A 18 -3.48 13.54 -6.78
N THR A 19 -3.26 13.77 -5.49
CA THR A 19 -2.16 14.62 -5.02
C THR A 19 -0.87 13.98 -5.50
N PRO A 20 -0.21 14.55 -6.54
CA PRO A 20 1.00 13.95 -7.07
C PRO A 20 2.05 14.08 -5.96
N GLY A 21 2.51 12.97 -5.41
CA GLY A 21 3.43 12.96 -4.27
C GLY A 21 2.80 12.74 -2.89
N SER A 22 1.68 12.02 -2.79
CA SER A 22 1.25 11.47 -1.50
C SER A 22 2.29 10.46 -1.00
N ARG A 23 2.90 10.73 0.17
CA ARG A 23 3.89 9.84 0.81
C ARG A 23 3.32 8.45 1.12
N LEU A 24 2.00 8.37 1.27
CA LEU A 24 1.28 7.10 1.43
C LEU A 24 1.38 6.21 0.19
N GLY A 25 1.53 6.79 -1.01
CA GLY A 25 1.76 6.02 -2.24
C GLY A 25 3.05 5.20 -2.19
N ALA A 26 4.07 5.69 -1.48
CA ALA A 26 5.32 4.94 -1.29
C ALA A 26 5.12 3.65 -0.47
N LEU A 27 4.10 3.60 0.40
CA LEU A 27 3.79 2.41 1.20
C LEU A 27 3.23 1.25 0.34
N LEU A 28 2.84 1.49 -0.91
CA LEU A 28 2.40 0.44 -1.83
C LEU A 28 3.52 -0.55 -2.20
N ILE A 29 4.78 -0.21 -1.94
CA ILE A 29 5.90 -1.14 -2.16
C ILE A 29 5.77 -2.39 -1.28
N PHE A 30 5.27 -2.26 -0.05
CA PHE A 30 5.13 -3.37 0.89
C PHE A 30 4.13 -4.44 0.44
N PRO A 31 2.88 -4.10 0.06
CA PRO A 31 1.94 -5.10 -0.46
C PRO A 31 2.42 -5.71 -1.79
N ILE A 32 3.09 -4.94 -2.66
CA ILE A 32 3.68 -5.48 -3.90
C ILE A 32 4.72 -6.55 -3.57
N LEU A 33 5.64 -6.27 -2.65
CA LEU A 33 6.65 -7.24 -2.20
C LEU A 33 6.02 -8.46 -1.52
N GLY A 34 4.96 -8.26 -0.72
CA GLY A 34 4.19 -9.36 -0.13
C GLY A 34 3.59 -10.28 -1.18
N VAL A 35 2.98 -9.72 -2.23
CA VAL A 35 2.44 -10.50 -3.36
C VAL A 35 3.55 -11.29 -4.07
N LEU A 36 4.71 -10.68 -4.33
CA LEU A 36 5.85 -11.37 -4.95
C LEU A 36 6.37 -12.54 -4.10
N ILE A 37 6.43 -12.37 -2.78
CA ILE A 37 6.82 -13.45 -1.85
C ILE A 37 5.80 -14.59 -1.90
N ILE A 38 4.50 -14.27 -1.87
CA ILE A 38 3.45 -15.29 -1.98
C ILE A 38 3.55 -16.05 -3.31
N LEU A 39 3.75 -15.35 -4.43
CA LEU A 39 3.94 -15.98 -5.74
C LEU A 39 5.16 -16.91 -5.75
N THR A 40 6.22 -16.55 -5.04
CA THR A 40 7.42 -17.40 -4.90
C THR A 40 7.09 -18.67 -4.13
N PHE A 41 6.34 -18.60 -3.03
CA PHE A 41 5.89 -19.79 -2.29
C PHE A 41 4.96 -20.67 -3.12
N ILE A 42 4.03 -20.08 -3.88
CA ILE A 42 3.17 -20.81 -4.81
C ILE A 42 4.02 -21.54 -5.86
N GLY A 43 5.00 -20.86 -6.46
CA GLY A 43 5.93 -21.47 -7.40
C GLY A 43 6.71 -22.63 -6.78
N ALA A 44 7.27 -22.43 -5.58
CA ALA A 44 7.99 -23.48 -4.86
C ALA A 44 7.09 -24.68 -4.54
N ALA A 45 5.81 -24.45 -4.21
CA ALA A 45 4.86 -25.53 -3.95
C ALA A 45 4.51 -26.32 -5.23
N ILE A 46 4.30 -25.63 -6.36
CA ILE A 46 3.95 -26.27 -7.64
C ILE A 46 5.13 -27.06 -8.20
N PHE A 47 6.32 -26.47 -8.20
CA PHE A 47 7.52 -27.07 -8.80
C PHE A 47 8.37 -27.86 -7.80
N GLN A 48 7.90 -27.99 -6.55
CA GLN A 48 8.59 -28.66 -5.45
C GLN A 48 10.04 -28.17 -5.24
N TRP A 49 10.26 -26.86 -5.35
CA TRP A 49 11.58 -26.27 -5.11
C TRP A 49 11.96 -26.41 -3.64
N ASN A 50 13.17 -26.89 -3.37
CA ASN A 50 13.71 -26.85 -2.02
C ASN A 50 14.14 -25.42 -1.69
N ILE A 51 13.31 -24.74 -0.90
CA ILE A 51 13.53 -23.37 -0.46
C ILE A 51 13.85 -23.30 1.05
N SER A 52 14.20 -24.41 1.71
CA SER A 52 14.47 -24.43 3.16
C SER A 52 15.52 -23.38 3.56
N ASP A 53 16.63 -23.31 2.85
CA ASP A 53 17.69 -22.34 3.10
C ASP A 53 17.23 -20.89 2.87
N LEU A 54 16.19 -20.70 2.06
CA LEU A 54 15.62 -19.40 1.73
C LEU A 54 14.59 -18.93 2.79
N ILE A 55 14.02 -19.85 3.57
CA ILE A 55 13.01 -19.51 4.61
C ILE A 55 13.62 -18.61 5.67
N ASP A 56 14.81 -18.93 6.19
CA ASP A 56 15.49 -18.12 7.20
C ASP A 56 15.77 -16.71 6.67
N THR A 57 16.15 -16.62 5.40
CA THR A 57 16.36 -15.34 4.72
C THR A 57 15.04 -14.56 4.59
N PHE A 58 13.93 -15.22 4.26
CA PHE A 58 12.61 -14.57 4.18
C PHE A 58 12.11 -14.09 5.53
N VAL A 59 12.33 -14.84 6.61
CA VAL A 59 12.00 -14.39 7.97
C VAL A 59 12.78 -13.13 8.34
N GLY A 60 14.09 -13.12 8.05
CA GLY A 60 14.92 -11.93 8.23
C GLY A 60 14.43 -10.73 7.39
N LEU A 61 14.11 -10.96 6.12
CA LEU A 61 13.56 -9.95 5.22
C LEU A 61 12.23 -9.37 5.74
N MET A 62 11.33 -10.23 6.23
CA MET A 62 10.04 -9.83 6.82
C MET A 62 10.23 -8.93 8.02
N LEU A 63 11.19 -9.24 8.91
CA LEU A 63 11.53 -8.38 10.06
C LEU A 63 12.08 -7.02 9.61
N VAL A 64 12.97 -7.00 8.63
CA VAL A 64 13.50 -5.75 8.06
C VAL A 64 12.38 -4.92 7.45
N PHE A 65 11.49 -5.53 6.67
CA PHE A 65 10.33 -4.84 6.09
C PHE A 65 9.37 -4.33 7.15
N PHE A 66 9.17 -5.07 8.24
CA PHE A 66 8.34 -4.59 9.35
C PHE A 66 8.91 -3.30 9.95
N VAL A 67 10.21 -3.27 10.27
CA VAL A 67 10.86 -2.06 10.81
C VAL A 67 10.80 -0.91 9.79
N ALA A 68 11.12 -1.20 8.53
CA ALA A 68 11.05 -0.21 7.46
C ALA A 68 9.63 0.35 7.27
N PHE A 69 8.60 -0.49 7.40
CA PHE A 69 7.20 -0.09 7.31
C PHE A 69 6.83 0.88 8.42
N ILE A 70 7.21 0.57 9.67
CA ILE A 70 7.00 1.48 10.80
C ILE A 70 7.67 2.83 10.56
N VAL A 71 8.94 2.85 10.15
CA VAL A 71 9.66 4.09 9.82
C VAL A 71 8.97 4.87 8.71
N MET A 72 8.54 4.19 7.64
CA MET A 72 7.84 4.83 6.52
C MET A 72 6.46 5.35 6.92
N LEU A 73 5.75 4.71 7.85
CA LEU A 73 4.49 5.23 8.38
C LEU A 73 4.71 6.56 9.10
N PHE A 74 5.70 6.62 10.01
CA PHE A 74 6.05 7.86 10.69
C PHE A 74 6.43 8.96 9.69
N TRP A 75 7.24 8.63 8.69
CA TRP A 75 7.62 9.58 7.63
C TRP A 75 6.42 10.04 6.77
N ALA A 76 5.50 9.13 6.48
CA ALA A 76 4.33 9.41 5.65
C ALA A 76 3.33 10.34 6.34
N PHE A 77 3.16 10.18 7.66
CA PHE A 77 2.28 11.02 8.48
C PHE A 77 2.97 12.27 9.07
N ALA A 78 4.29 12.40 8.94
CA ALA A 78 5.00 13.58 9.42
C ALA A 78 4.50 14.86 8.72
N PRO A 79 4.23 15.95 9.47
CA PRO A 79 3.75 17.20 8.90
C PRO A 79 4.75 17.76 7.89
N ARG A 80 4.25 18.31 6.78
CA ARG A 80 5.09 18.94 5.77
C ARG A 80 5.47 20.33 6.28
N ALA A 81 6.76 20.64 6.32
CA ALA A 81 7.32 21.89 6.85
C ALA A 81 6.86 23.20 6.13
N ASN A 82 5.93 23.10 5.19
CA ASN A 82 5.46 24.22 4.36
C ASN A 82 3.93 24.19 4.12
N GLN A 83 3.15 23.69 5.11
CA GLN A 83 1.68 23.66 5.09
C GLN A 83 1.07 24.44 6.27
N ALA A 84 1.64 25.60 6.59
CA ALA A 84 1.04 26.60 7.48
C ALA A 84 0.42 27.72 6.65
#